data_AF-A0A1C3FBZ9-F1
#
_entry.id   AF-A0A1C3FBZ9-F1
#
_cell.length_a   1.000
_cell.length_b   1.000
_cell.length_c   1.000
_cell.angle_alpha   90.00
_cell.angle_beta   90.00
_cell.angle_gamma   90.00
#
_symmetry.space_group_name_H-M   'P 1'
#
loop_
_entity.id
_entity.type
_entity.pdbx_description
1 polymer ?
#
loop_
_entity_poly.entity_id
_entity_poly.type
_entity_poly.pdbx_seq_one_letter_code
_entity_poly.pdbx_strand_id
1 'polypeptide(L)'
;MKKVIGIAFEAMNTSVNVRVITTIERMEKLKNYLNLLPTWFTEVEAVLSRFDPQSELARINTGADGTYQVSNILADVVYLALNAAKVTNGIFDPTILRKLEQAGYDCTFQEVMDRTETGLPVLVKENVQKARCGRMVQSNKVDKTIKIDRRTGSLVKLNGIGLDLGVWTGT
;
A
#
# COMPACT_ATOMS: atom_id res chain seq x y z
N MET A 1 34.29 15.69 13.87
CA MET A 1 34.22 15.87 12.40
C MET A 1 32.94 15.25 11.87
N LYS A 2 32.17 15.96 11.02
CA LYS A 2 30.95 15.40 10.39
C LYS A 2 31.30 14.39 9.29
N LYS A 3 30.48 13.37 9.13
CA LYS A 3 30.57 12.31 8.10
C LYS A 3 29.18 12.01 7.54
N VAL A 4 29.13 11.57 6.30
CA VAL A 4 27.90 11.05 5.67
C VAL A 4 28.03 9.54 5.57
N ILE A 5 27.02 8.82 6.04
CA ILE A 5 26.86 7.37 5.87
C ILE A 5 25.50 7.09 5.25
N GLY A 6 25.32 5.90 4.68
CA GLY A 6 24.04 5.52 4.11
C GLY A 6 24.03 4.12 3.54
N ILE A 7 22.85 3.69 3.17
CA ILE A 7 22.58 2.43 2.48
C ILE A 7 21.67 2.68 1.28
N ALA A 8 21.63 1.71 0.37
CA ALA A 8 20.64 1.64 -0.69
C ALA A 8 20.13 0.19 -0.73
N PHE A 9 18.84 0.03 -1.00
CA PHE A 9 18.17 -1.26 -1.12
C PHE A 9 16.89 -1.09 -1.94
N GLU A 10 16.34 -2.19 -2.42
CA GLU A 10 15.06 -2.21 -3.12
C GLU A 10 13.94 -2.57 -2.13
N ALA A 11 12.81 -1.85 -2.20
CA ALA A 11 11.60 -2.11 -1.43
C ALA A 11 10.43 -1.38 -2.08
N MET A 12 9.20 -1.85 -1.87
CA MET A 12 7.98 -1.24 -2.43
C MET A 12 8.03 -1.08 -3.96
N ASN A 13 8.70 -2.01 -4.65
CA ASN A 13 8.95 -1.96 -6.10
C ASN A 13 9.65 -0.64 -6.55
N THR A 14 10.55 -0.12 -5.72
CA THR A 14 11.38 1.06 -5.99
C THR A 14 12.73 0.97 -5.28
N SER A 15 13.71 1.75 -5.75
CA SER A 15 14.98 1.90 -5.05
C SER A 15 14.88 2.93 -3.92
N VAL A 16 15.24 2.51 -2.70
CA VAL A 16 15.27 3.35 -1.50
C VAL A 16 16.71 3.75 -1.18
N ASN A 17 16.94 5.05 -1.01
CA ASN A 17 18.25 5.60 -0.65
C ASN A 17 18.17 6.38 0.66
N VAL A 18 18.93 5.96 1.66
CA VAL A 18 18.97 6.64 2.97
C VAL A 18 20.37 7.17 3.22
N ARG A 19 20.45 8.45 3.60
CA ARG A 19 21.71 9.16 3.89
C ARG A 19 21.57 9.91 5.21
N VAL A 20 22.56 9.74 6.09
CA VAL A 20 22.57 10.35 7.42
C VAL A 20 23.88 11.11 7.61
N ILE A 21 23.77 12.38 8.01
CA ILE A 21 24.90 13.20 8.44
C ILE A 21 25.11 12.96 9.93
N THR A 22 26.30 12.51 10.31
CA THR A 22 26.64 12.15 11.69
C THR A 22 28.06 12.55 12.07
N THR A 23 28.48 12.27 13.31
CA THR A 23 29.86 12.37 13.77
C THR A 23 30.51 10.99 13.84
N ILE A 24 31.84 10.95 13.84
CA ILE A 24 32.61 9.68 13.88
C ILE A 24 32.20 8.82 15.08
N GLU A 25 32.01 9.44 16.25
CA GLU A 25 31.66 8.76 17.50
C GLU A 25 30.31 8.03 17.42
N ARG A 26 29.41 8.48 16.55
CA ARG A 26 28.05 7.91 16.38
C ARG A 26 27.91 7.01 15.15
N MET A 27 28.94 6.90 14.31
CA MET A 27 28.84 6.20 13.02
C MET A 27 28.42 4.75 13.17
N GLU A 28 29.07 3.99 14.05
CA GLU A 28 28.85 2.55 14.14
C GLU A 28 27.45 2.22 14.66
N LYS A 29 26.99 2.95 15.67
CA LYS A 29 25.61 2.85 16.17
C LYS A 29 24.58 3.13 15.05
N LEU A 30 24.81 4.14 14.22
CA LEU A 30 23.89 4.48 13.14
C LEU A 30 23.94 3.51 11.96
N LYS A 31 25.09 2.92 11.65
CA LYS A 31 25.16 1.84 10.65
C LYS A 31 24.26 0.67 11.06
N ASN A 32 24.26 0.30 12.34
CA ASN A 32 23.39 -0.77 12.83
C ASN A 32 21.91 -0.43 12.61
N TYR A 33 21.46 0.80 12.89
CA TYR A 33 20.09 1.19 12.60
C TYR A 33 19.77 1.26 11.10
N LEU A 34 20.71 1.73 10.27
CA LEU A 34 20.52 1.73 8.82
C LEU A 34 20.29 0.30 8.31
N ASN A 35 21.06 -0.67 8.80
CA ASN A 35 20.93 -2.08 8.42
C ASN A 35 19.60 -2.73 8.85
N LEU A 36 18.83 -2.12 9.74
CA LEU A 36 17.49 -2.59 10.11
C LEU A 36 16.39 -2.11 9.15
N LEU A 37 16.66 -1.10 8.33
CA LEU A 37 15.65 -0.51 7.46
C LEU A 37 15.07 -1.51 6.44
N PRO A 38 15.87 -2.34 5.73
CA PRO A 38 15.30 -3.31 4.80
C PRO A 38 14.31 -4.26 5.47
N THR A 39 14.64 -4.76 6.67
CA THR A 39 13.76 -5.62 7.45
C THR A 39 12.47 -4.91 7.85
N TRP A 40 12.56 -3.65 8.28
CA TRP A 40 11.37 -2.86 8.59
C TRP A 40 10.46 -2.66 7.36
N PHE A 41 11.02 -2.44 6.17
CA PHE A 41 10.24 -2.39 4.94
C PHE A 41 9.54 -3.72 4.64
N THR A 42 10.22 -4.86 4.82
CA THR A 42 9.60 -6.18 4.66
C THR A 42 8.43 -6.39 5.63
N GLU A 43 8.54 -5.92 6.88
CA GLU A 43 7.42 -5.98 7.84
C GLU A 43 6.23 -5.13 7.40
N VAL A 44 6.48 -3.93 6.88
CA VAL A 44 5.44 -3.05 6.34
C VAL A 44 4.76 -3.68 5.12
N GLU A 45 5.53 -4.28 4.23
CA GLU A 45 5.05 -4.98 3.03
C GLU A 45 4.18 -6.19 3.37
N ALA A 46 4.60 -7.00 4.34
CA ALA A 46 3.82 -8.14 4.85
C ALA A 46 2.49 -7.74 5.50
N VAL A 47 2.30 -6.46 5.82
CA VAL A 47 1.04 -5.95 6.37
C VAL A 47 0.21 -5.26 5.29
N LEU A 48 0.83 -4.39 4.49
CA LEU A 48 0.12 -3.40 3.68
C LEU A 48 0.11 -3.72 2.18
N SER A 49 0.86 -4.71 1.71
CA SER A 49 0.82 -5.09 0.28
C SER A 49 -0.58 -5.54 -0.10
N ARG A 50 -1.03 -5.23 -1.31
CA ARG A 50 -2.22 -5.87 -1.88
C ARG A 50 -1.88 -6.99 -2.87
N PHE A 51 -0.60 -7.15 -3.18
CA PHE A 51 -0.09 -8.10 -4.16
C PHE A 51 0.45 -9.37 -3.52
N ASP A 52 0.85 -9.31 -2.25
CA ASP A 52 1.16 -10.49 -1.47
C ASP A 52 -0.13 -11.06 -0.86
N PRO A 53 -0.62 -12.24 -1.29
CA PRO A 53 -1.81 -12.86 -0.72
C PRO A 53 -1.67 -13.21 0.76
N GLN A 54 -0.45 -13.32 1.27
CA GLN A 54 -0.14 -13.55 2.69
C GLN A 54 -0.10 -12.26 3.50
N SER A 55 -0.26 -11.10 2.88
CA SER A 55 -0.33 -9.85 3.62
C SER A 55 -1.63 -9.70 4.39
N GLU A 56 -1.60 -8.94 5.48
CA GLU A 56 -2.80 -8.64 6.27
C GLU A 56 -3.87 -7.91 5.44
N LEU A 57 -3.46 -6.88 4.67
CA LEU A 57 -4.37 -6.11 3.82
C LEU A 57 -5.02 -6.96 2.73
N ALA A 58 -4.26 -7.79 2.01
CA ALA A 58 -4.81 -8.64 0.95
C ALA A 58 -5.84 -9.64 1.50
N ARG A 59 -5.59 -10.24 2.67
CA ARG A 59 -6.56 -11.11 3.34
C ARG A 59 -7.84 -10.38 3.73
N ILE A 60 -7.77 -9.13 4.19
CA ILE A 60 -8.96 -8.33 4.52
C ILE A 60 -9.73 -7.96 3.26
N ASN A 61 -9.03 -7.58 2.19
CA ASN A 61 -9.64 -7.23 0.90
C ASN A 61 -10.41 -8.40 0.29
N THR A 62 -9.85 -9.62 0.37
CA THR A 62 -10.47 -10.85 -0.15
C THR A 62 -11.48 -11.47 0.83
N GLY A 63 -11.42 -11.12 2.11
CA GLY A 63 -12.32 -11.60 3.15
C GLY A 63 -13.76 -11.11 2.99
N ALA A 64 -14.67 -11.73 3.73
CA ALA A 64 -16.07 -11.33 3.78
C ALA A 64 -16.26 -9.93 4.40
N ASP A 65 -17.49 -9.43 4.40
CA ASP A 65 -17.80 -8.25 5.20
C ASP A 65 -17.87 -8.62 6.68
N GLY A 66 -17.40 -7.74 7.55
CA GLY A 66 -17.28 -8.04 8.96
C GLY A 66 -16.36 -7.11 9.73
N THR A 67 -16.09 -7.50 10.98
CA THR A 67 -15.14 -6.82 11.85
C THR A 67 -13.87 -7.66 11.96
N TYR A 68 -12.74 -7.01 11.78
CA TYR A 68 -11.40 -7.59 11.82
C TYR A 68 -10.62 -6.96 12.96
N GLN A 69 -9.86 -7.78 13.69
CA GLN A 69 -8.80 -7.30 14.55
C GLN A 69 -7.53 -7.20 13.72
N VAL A 70 -6.94 -6.01 13.68
CA VAL A 70 -5.81 -5.72 12.80
C VAL A 70 -4.58 -5.26 13.59
N SER A 71 -3.40 -5.41 12.98
CA SER A 71 -2.15 -4.89 13.52
C SER A 71 -2.18 -3.37 13.69
N ASN A 72 -1.31 -2.85 14.58
CA ASN A 72 -1.16 -1.41 14.78
C ASN A 72 -0.74 -0.68 13.50
N ILE A 73 0.13 -1.30 12.68
CA ILE A 73 0.57 -0.74 11.41
C ILE A 73 -0.62 -0.52 10.48
N LEU A 74 -1.45 -1.55 10.28
CA LEU A 74 -2.63 -1.42 9.42
C LEU A 74 -3.64 -0.43 10.00
N ALA A 75 -3.89 -0.48 11.31
CA ALA A 75 -4.81 0.44 11.99
C ALA A 75 -4.41 1.91 11.79
N ASP A 76 -3.13 2.24 11.98
CA ASP A 76 -2.63 3.61 11.85
C ASP A 76 -2.68 4.08 10.40
N VAL A 77 -2.26 3.25 9.44
CA VAL A 77 -2.25 3.64 8.03
C VAL A 77 -3.68 3.79 7.49
N VAL A 78 -4.60 2.88 7.82
CA VAL A 78 -6.02 3.02 7.43
C VAL A 78 -6.60 4.28 8.08
N TYR A 79 -6.34 4.55 9.35
CA TYR A 79 -6.82 5.77 10.00
C TYR A 79 -6.33 7.03 9.29
N LEU A 80 -5.03 7.11 8.97
CA LEU A 80 -4.45 8.23 8.25
C LEU A 80 -5.02 8.37 6.83
N ALA A 81 -5.20 7.26 6.13
CA ALA A 81 -5.74 7.23 4.78
C ALA A 81 -7.21 7.72 4.73
N LEU A 82 -8.05 7.28 5.68
CA LEU A 82 -9.43 7.77 5.79
C LEU A 82 -9.48 9.25 6.17
N ASN A 83 -8.58 9.71 7.05
CA ASN A 83 -8.46 11.13 7.36
C ASN A 83 -8.01 11.94 6.13
N ALA A 84 -7.06 11.44 5.34
CA ALA A 84 -6.65 12.08 4.09
C ALA A 84 -7.80 12.16 3.09
N ALA A 85 -8.61 11.11 2.96
CA ALA A 85 -9.81 11.13 2.11
C ALA A 85 -10.80 12.23 2.54
N LYS A 86 -11.01 12.38 3.85
CA LYS A 86 -11.86 13.43 4.41
C LYS A 86 -11.33 14.84 4.15
N VAL A 87 -10.05 15.09 4.49
CA VAL A 87 -9.43 16.43 4.34
C VAL A 87 -9.35 16.86 2.89
N THR A 88 -9.18 15.90 1.97
CA THR A 88 -9.12 16.17 0.52
C THR A 88 -10.49 16.11 -0.16
N ASN A 89 -11.58 15.97 0.60
CA ASN A 89 -12.94 15.85 0.09
C ASN A 89 -13.10 14.79 -1.02
N GLY A 90 -12.40 13.66 -0.86
CA GLY A 90 -12.44 12.51 -1.77
C GLY A 90 -11.49 12.59 -2.97
N ILE A 91 -10.60 13.58 -3.07
CA ILE A 91 -9.52 13.57 -4.09
C ILE A 91 -8.58 12.39 -3.84
N PHE A 92 -8.24 12.13 -2.57
CA PHE A 92 -7.64 10.88 -2.14
C PHE A 92 -8.75 9.89 -1.75
N ASP A 93 -8.70 8.66 -2.26
CA ASP A 93 -9.67 7.60 -1.95
C ASP A 93 -8.93 6.27 -1.72
N PRO A 94 -8.75 5.82 -0.45
CA PRO A 94 -8.09 4.55 -0.17
C PRO A 94 -8.96 3.35 -0.49
N THR A 95 -10.24 3.54 -0.84
CA THR A 95 -11.17 2.46 -1.18
C THR A 95 -11.24 2.15 -2.68
N ILE A 96 -10.20 2.57 -3.41
CA ILE A 96 -10.15 2.56 -4.88
C ILE A 96 -9.82 1.20 -5.49
N LEU A 97 -9.49 0.18 -4.68
CA LEU A 97 -8.97 -1.12 -5.15
C LEU A 97 -9.75 -1.69 -6.35
N ARG A 98 -11.07 -1.87 -6.22
CA ARG A 98 -11.88 -2.45 -7.29
C ARG A 98 -11.81 -1.67 -8.60
N LYS A 99 -11.71 -0.33 -8.52
CA LYS A 99 -11.58 0.53 -9.70
C LYS A 99 -10.21 0.36 -10.36
N LEU A 100 -9.16 0.19 -9.56
CA LEU A 100 -7.82 -0.11 -10.06
C LEU A 100 -7.78 -1.46 -10.78
N GLU A 101 -8.32 -2.52 -10.16
CA GLU A 101 -8.40 -3.86 -10.77
C GLU A 101 -9.19 -3.84 -12.09
N GLN A 102 -10.35 -3.15 -12.11
CA GLN A 102 -11.14 -2.99 -13.34
C GLN A 102 -10.43 -2.20 -14.44
N ALA A 103 -9.52 -1.29 -14.06
CA ALA A 103 -8.68 -0.55 -14.99
C ALA A 103 -7.43 -1.34 -15.44
N GLY A 104 -7.24 -2.57 -14.95
CA GLY A 104 -6.12 -3.44 -15.32
C GLY A 104 -4.90 -3.37 -14.41
N TYR A 105 -4.99 -2.71 -13.25
CA TYR A 105 -3.94 -2.71 -12.22
C TYR A 105 -4.09 -3.90 -11.25
N ASP A 106 -4.37 -5.08 -11.80
CA ASP A 106 -4.64 -6.33 -11.08
C ASP A 106 -3.42 -7.27 -10.97
N CYS A 107 -2.28 -6.86 -11.53
CA CYS A 107 -1.04 -7.65 -11.54
C CYS A 107 0.17 -6.80 -11.14
N THR A 108 1.24 -7.50 -10.80
CA THR A 108 2.53 -6.90 -10.43
C THR A 108 3.32 -6.44 -11.67
N PHE A 109 4.31 -5.56 -11.48
CA PHE A 109 5.21 -5.16 -12.58
C PHE A 109 5.99 -6.35 -13.14
N GLN A 110 6.47 -7.27 -12.29
CA GLN A 110 7.15 -8.48 -12.73
C GLN A 110 6.23 -9.35 -13.61
N GLU A 111 4.97 -9.56 -13.21
CA GLU A 111 4.01 -10.30 -14.02
C GLU A 111 3.72 -9.61 -15.37
N VAL A 112 3.72 -8.28 -15.42
CA VAL A 112 3.60 -7.54 -16.69
C VAL A 112 4.83 -7.80 -17.57
N MET A 113 6.04 -7.72 -17.02
CA MET A 113 7.29 -8.00 -17.73
C MET A 113 7.29 -9.42 -18.30
N ASP A 114 6.96 -10.42 -17.48
CA ASP A 114 6.89 -11.83 -17.88
C ASP A 114 5.91 -12.07 -19.03
N ARG A 115 4.75 -11.37 -19.02
CA ARG A 115 3.76 -11.43 -20.12
C ARG A 115 4.28 -10.84 -21.42
N THR A 116 5.05 -9.74 -21.33
CA THR A 116 5.64 -9.11 -22.52
C THR A 116 6.76 -9.94 -23.13
N GLU A 117 7.55 -10.64 -22.31
CA GLU A 117 8.63 -11.51 -22.76
C GLU A 117 8.13 -12.82 -23.38
N THR A 118 7.00 -13.35 -22.89
CA THR A 118 6.40 -14.59 -23.41
C THR A 118 5.55 -14.42 -24.66
N GLY A 119 5.34 -13.18 -25.16
CA GLY A 119 4.56 -12.90 -26.36
C GLY A 119 3.08 -13.26 -26.26
N LEU A 120 2.58 -13.51 -25.04
CA LEU A 120 1.17 -13.77 -24.80
C LEU A 120 0.37 -12.48 -25.07
N PRO A 121 -0.73 -12.54 -25.85
CA PRO A 121 -1.53 -11.35 -26.09
C PRO A 121 -2.06 -10.82 -24.75
N VAL A 122 -1.74 -9.55 -24.44
CA VAL A 122 -2.44 -8.82 -23.38
C VAL A 122 -3.91 -8.83 -23.80
N LEU A 123 -4.73 -9.65 -23.13
CA LEU A 123 -6.17 -9.63 -23.30
C LEU A 123 -6.66 -8.27 -22.81
N VAL A 124 -6.69 -7.29 -23.71
CA VAL A 124 -7.39 -6.04 -23.48
C VAL A 124 -8.84 -6.45 -23.30
N LYS A 125 -9.32 -6.48 -22.05
CA LYS A 125 -10.75 -6.62 -21.80
C LYS A 125 -11.40 -5.42 -22.48
N GLU A 126 -12.07 -5.64 -23.62
CA GLU A 126 -12.71 -4.60 -24.45
C GLU A 126 -13.72 -3.75 -23.65
N ASN A 127 -14.07 -4.19 -22.43
CA ASN A 127 -14.92 -3.51 -21.47
C ASN A 127 -14.17 -2.66 -20.44
N VAL A 128 -13.10 -1.95 -20.82
CA VAL A 128 -12.74 -0.74 -20.06
C VAL A 128 -13.87 0.26 -20.33
N GLN A 129 -14.95 0.20 -19.54
CA GLN A 129 -15.89 1.32 -19.48
C GLN A 129 -15.03 2.55 -19.25
N LYS A 130 -14.91 3.43 -20.24
CA LYS A 130 -14.12 4.67 -20.18
C LYS A 130 -14.34 5.26 -18.80
N ALA A 131 -13.35 5.11 -17.92
CA ALA A 131 -13.41 5.70 -16.60
C ALA A 131 -13.60 7.19 -16.88
N ARG A 132 -14.80 7.71 -16.62
CA ARG A 132 -15.07 9.12 -16.82
C ARG A 132 -14.23 9.87 -15.80
N CYS A 133 -13.01 10.22 -16.20
CA CYS A 133 -12.19 11.19 -15.50
C CYS A 133 -13.09 12.43 -15.32
N GLY A 134 -13.35 12.79 -14.06
CA GLY A 134 -14.07 14.02 -13.75
C GLY A 134 -15.52 13.90 -13.27
N ARG A 135 -16.10 12.71 -13.06
CA ARG A 135 -17.28 12.64 -12.17
C ARG A 135 -16.77 12.44 -10.74
N MET A 136 -16.64 13.54 -9.99
CA MET A 136 -16.55 13.49 -8.53
C MET A 136 -17.76 12.71 -8.02
N VAL A 137 -17.58 11.42 -7.76
CA VAL A 137 -18.51 10.68 -6.91
C VAL A 137 -18.24 11.24 -5.53
N GLN A 138 -19.11 12.13 -5.04
CA GLN A 138 -19.04 12.60 -3.65
C GLN A 138 -18.93 11.37 -2.75
N SER A 139 -17.75 11.19 -2.15
CA SER A 139 -17.38 10.05 -1.34
C SER A 139 -18.00 10.15 0.06
N ASN A 140 -19.33 10.35 0.14
CA ASN A 140 -20.09 10.12 1.37
C ASN A 140 -20.21 8.60 1.70
N LYS A 141 -19.49 7.74 0.97
CA LYS A 141 -19.52 6.28 1.12
C LYS A 141 -18.38 5.72 1.97
N VAL A 142 -17.20 6.36 2.02
CA VAL A 142 -16.03 5.81 2.73
C VAL A 142 -16.36 5.54 4.20
N ASP A 143 -16.90 6.54 4.92
CA ASP A 143 -17.31 6.41 6.33
C ASP A 143 -18.43 5.36 6.57
N LYS A 144 -19.12 4.94 5.51
CA LYS A 144 -20.21 3.95 5.59
C LYS A 144 -19.74 2.53 5.28
N THR A 145 -18.61 2.36 4.58
CA THR A 145 -18.13 1.06 4.10
C THR A 145 -16.86 0.58 4.77
N ILE A 146 -16.05 1.49 5.30
CA ILE A 146 -14.85 1.15 6.06
C ILE A 146 -14.77 2.05 7.31
N LYS A 147 -14.50 1.44 8.47
CA LYS A 147 -14.25 2.16 9.73
C LYS A 147 -13.06 1.54 10.44
N ILE A 148 -12.32 2.35 11.18
CA ILE A 148 -11.19 1.92 12.00
C ILE A 148 -11.24 2.61 13.35
N ASP A 149 -11.14 1.84 14.41
CA ASP A 149 -10.77 2.35 15.73
C ASP A 149 -9.29 2.01 15.96
N ARG A 150 -8.41 3.00 15.74
CA ARG A 150 -6.95 2.82 15.88
C ARG A 150 -6.52 2.45 17.30
N ARG A 151 -7.33 2.77 18.32
CA ARG A 151 -7.00 2.48 19.73
C ARG A 151 -7.21 1.00 20.03
N THR A 152 -8.19 0.37 19.38
CA THR A 152 -8.55 -1.03 19.61
C THR A 152 -8.11 -1.96 18.49
N GLY A 153 -7.66 -1.43 17.34
CA GLY A 153 -7.34 -2.24 16.16
C GLY A 153 -8.59 -2.83 15.50
N SER A 154 -9.78 -2.29 15.76
CA SER A 154 -11.03 -2.80 15.20
C SER A 154 -11.31 -2.16 13.84
N LEU A 155 -11.21 -2.94 12.77
CA LEU A 155 -11.52 -2.54 11.40
C LEU A 155 -12.85 -3.15 10.96
N VAL A 156 -13.79 -2.33 10.53
CA VAL A 156 -15.09 -2.79 9.98
C VAL A 156 -15.09 -2.59 8.47
N LYS A 157 -15.31 -3.66 7.71
CA LYS A 157 -15.42 -3.68 6.25
C LYS A 157 -16.82 -4.11 5.82
N LEU A 158 -17.45 -3.35 4.93
CA LEU A 158 -18.80 -3.59 4.43
C LEU A 158 -18.89 -3.39 2.91
N ASN A 159 -19.92 -4.00 2.31
CA ASN A 159 -20.24 -3.94 0.88
C ASN A 159 -19.10 -4.43 -0.04
N GLY A 160 -18.27 -5.34 0.48
CA GLY A 160 -17.09 -5.89 -0.17
C GLY A 160 -16.06 -4.85 -0.61
N ILE A 161 -16.04 -3.66 0.02
CA ILE A 161 -15.09 -2.61 -0.33
C ILE A 161 -13.64 -3.11 -0.14
N GLY A 162 -12.75 -2.74 -1.05
CA GLY A 162 -11.33 -3.09 -0.97
C GLY A 162 -10.47 -1.84 -0.79
N LEU A 163 -9.36 -1.99 -0.07
CA LEU A 163 -8.41 -0.93 0.21
C LEU A 163 -7.17 -1.04 -0.67
N ASP A 164 -6.67 0.10 -1.13
CA ASP A 164 -5.32 0.26 -1.70
C ASP A 164 -4.60 1.34 -0.89
N LEU A 165 -3.44 0.98 -0.33
CA LEU A 165 -2.60 1.85 0.51
C LEU A 165 -1.24 2.15 -0.15
N GLY A 166 -1.10 1.83 -1.45
CA GLY A 166 0.10 2.13 -2.24
C GLY A 166 1.33 1.28 -1.91
N VAL A 167 1.20 0.23 -1.09
CA VAL A 167 2.33 -0.66 -0.75
C VAL A 167 2.37 -1.85 -1.70
N TRP A 168 3.59 -2.15 -2.13
CA TRP A 168 3.92 -3.19 -3.09
C TRP A 168 4.96 -4.12 -2.49
N THR A 169 4.90 -5.39 -2.85
CA THR A 169 5.93 -6.38 -2.55
C THR A 169 6.69 -6.71 -3.83
N GLY A 170 8.00 -6.87 -3.74
CA GLY A 170 8.83 -7.33 -4.85
C GLY A 170 9.83 -6.29 -5.35
N THR A 171 10.86 -6.83 -5.99
CA THR A 171 11.91 -6.17 -6.76
C THR A 171 11.84 -6.68 -8.18
#